data_AF-Q9CXC3-F1
#
_entry.id   AF-Q9CXC3-F1
#
_cell.length_a   1.000
_cell.length_b   1.000
_cell.length_c   1.000
_cell.angle_alpha   90.00
_cell.angle_beta   90.00
_cell.angle_gamma   90.00
#
_symmetry.space_group_name_H-M   'P 1'
#
loop_
_entity.id
_entity.type
_entity.pdbx_description
1 polymer ?
#
loop_
_entity_poly.entity_id
_entity_poly.type
_entity_poly.pdbx_seq_one_letter_code
_entity_poly.pdbx_strand_id
1 'polypeptide(L)'
;MKLPLTFCRLLSRLNRFSVKASPPVSFSTFSYLCSQKKKNSYEAVDQAKYSRLVRSVLSRGPAQTPESLFKEDDVLYGPVSKHKAAEPEPQARVPQHCFPIFNEERTGKPHTDASSSPLKIPLQRNSIPSVTRILQQTMPPEQSFFLERWKERMVLELGEDGFAEYTSNVFLQGKQFHKALESILSPQENLTGGEEHPQCGYIESIQHILTEISGVQALESAVQHEALKYVGLLDCVAEYRGKLCVIDWKTSEKPKPLIRNTYDNPLQVVAYMGAVNHDAHYSFQVQCGLIVVAYKDGSPAHPHFMDEELCSKYWAKWLLRLEEYTEKQKNLSAPEPA
;
A
#
# COMPACT_ATOMS: atom_id res chain seq x y z
N MET A 1 -48.29 -41.21 -5.40
CA MET A 1 -47.21 -42.22 -5.53
C MET A 1 -45.95 -41.59 -4.95
N LYS A 2 -45.34 -41.93 -3.82
CA LYS A 2 -45.31 -43.10 -2.91
C LYS A 2 -45.60 -42.65 -1.46
N LEU A 3 -45.89 -43.63 -0.60
CA LEU A 3 -46.50 -43.57 0.75
C LEU A 3 -45.79 -42.70 1.81
N PRO A 4 -46.54 -42.15 2.80
CA PRO A 4 -46.03 -41.70 4.10
C PRO A 4 -46.30 -42.73 5.21
N LEU A 5 -45.42 -42.77 6.22
CA LEU A 5 -45.61 -43.53 7.46
C LEU A 5 -45.94 -42.60 8.63
N THR A 6 -47.05 -42.96 9.24
CA THR A 6 -47.80 -42.45 10.38
C THR A 6 -46.97 -42.37 11.67
N PHE A 7 -47.15 -41.32 12.49
CA PHE A 7 -47.29 -41.48 13.94
C PHE A 7 -47.99 -40.25 14.58
N CYS A 8 -48.89 -40.57 15.52
CA CYS A 8 -49.59 -39.73 16.50
C CYS A 8 -50.73 -38.78 16.05
N ARG A 9 -51.94 -39.32 16.25
CA ARG A 9 -53.25 -38.68 16.34
C ARG A 9 -53.57 -38.31 17.80
N LEU A 10 -54.57 -37.41 17.96
CA LEU A 10 -55.56 -37.29 19.06
C LEU A 10 -55.02 -36.59 20.34
N LEU A 11 -55.67 -35.62 21.02
CA LEU A 11 -57.11 -35.38 21.24
C LEU A 11 -57.36 -34.00 21.94
N SER A 12 -58.46 -33.33 21.59
CA SER A 12 -59.43 -32.55 22.42
C SER A 12 -58.93 -31.62 23.56
N ARG A 13 -59.16 -30.29 23.50
CA ARG A 13 -60.38 -29.54 23.90
C ARG A 13 -61.15 -30.10 25.12
N LEU A 14 -61.07 -29.44 26.29
CA LEU A 14 -62.19 -29.03 27.19
C LEU A 14 -61.70 -28.43 28.53
N ASN A 15 -62.59 -27.68 29.20
CA ASN A 15 -62.50 -26.91 30.46
C ASN A 15 -62.06 -25.45 30.27
N ARG A 16 -62.95 -24.46 30.06
CA ARG A 16 -64.14 -24.04 30.83
C ARG A 16 -63.85 -23.85 32.32
N PHE A 17 -63.47 -22.62 32.68
CA PHE A 17 -63.79 -22.02 33.98
C PHE A 17 -64.33 -20.61 33.75
N SER A 18 -65.55 -20.37 34.23
CA SER A 18 -66.19 -19.06 34.35
C SER A 18 -67.12 -19.10 35.56
N VAL A 19 -66.79 -18.32 36.59
CA VAL A 19 -67.61 -17.83 37.74
C VAL A 19 -66.75 -16.73 38.38
N LYS A 20 -67.13 -15.48 38.70
CA LYS A 20 -68.31 -14.60 38.61
C LYS A 20 -67.80 -13.14 38.81
N ALA A 21 -68.51 -12.14 38.30
CA ALA A 21 -68.40 -10.70 38.63
C ALA A 21 -68.85 -10.44 40.09
N SER A 22 -68.51 -9.38 40.85
CA SER A 22 -68.61 -7.90 40.70
C SER A 22 -68.63 -7.29 42.15
N PRO A 23 -68.67 -5.96 42.43
CA PRO A 23 -68.09 -4.76 41.80
C PRO A 23 -67.55 -3.75 42.87
N PRO A 24 -67.58 -2.39 42.77
CA PRO A 24 -66.45 -1.52 43.12
C PRO A 24 -66.61 -0.79 44.47
N VAL A 25 -65.50 -0.36 45.08
CA VAL A 25 -65.52 0.55 46.23
C VAL A 25 -64.49 1.66 46.03
N SER A 26 -65.00 2.89 46.02
CA SER A 26 -64.26 4.13 46.18
C SER A 26 -63.93 4.35 47.66
N PHE A 27 -62.70 4.73 47.98
CA PHE A 27 -62.40 5.53 49.17
C PHE A 27 -61.25 6.49 48.91
N SER A 28 -61.40 7.66 49.53
CA SER A 28 -60.74 8.93 49.29
C SER A 28 -59.46 9.13 50.12
N THR A 29 -58.53 9.88 49.54
CA THR A 29 -57.55 10.84 50.10
C THR A 29 -56.93 10.63 51.49
N PHE A 30 -55.60 10.62 51.54
CA PHE A 30 -54.83 11.56 52.38
C PHE A 30 -53.44 11.85 51.78
N SER A 31 -52.95 13.04 52.11
CA SER A 31 -51.88 13.85 51.54
C SER A 31 -50.48 13.59 52.13
N TYR A 32 -49.43 13.90 51.35
CA TYR A 32 -48.35 14.88 51.64
C TYR A 32 -46.98 14.51 51.02
N LEU A 33 -46.46 15.47 50.25
CA LEU A 33 -45.05 15.85 49.98
C LEU A 33 -44.06 14.90 49.27
N CYS A 34 -43.32 15.55 48.36
CA CYS A 34 -42.07 15.16 47.70
C CYS A 34 -42.13 14.09 46.60
N SER A 35 -42.32 14.55 45.35
CA SER A 35 -41.30 14.34 44.30
C SER A 35 -41.62 15.17 43.06
N GLN A 36 -40.72 16.10 42.72
CA GLN A 36 -40.69 16.75 41.42
C GLN A 36 -40.61 15.68 40.33
N LYS A 37 -41.66 15.56 39.51
CA LYS A 37 -41.55 14.82 38.25
C LYS A 37 -40.56 15.58 37.36
N LYS A 38 -39.34 15.05 37.24
CA LYS A 38 -38.42 15.42 36.16
C LYS A 38 -39.17 15.23 34.84
N LYS A 39 -39.47 16.33 34.15
CA LYS A 39 -39.89 16.32 32.75
C LYS A 39 -38.83 15.57 31.96
N ASN A 40 -39.21 14.42 31.40
CA ASN A 40 -38.33 13.64 30.56
C ASN A 40 -38.08 14.45 29.28
N SER A 41 -36.81 14.61 28.88
CA SER A 41 -36.40 15.47 27.75
C SER A 41 -37.07 15.08 26.41
N TYR A 42 -37.69 13.89 26.36
CA TYR A 42 -38.45 13.39 25.21
C TYR A 42 -39.85 13.99 25.05
N GLU A 43 -40.47 14.60 26.08
CA GLU A 43 -41.79 15.25 25.94
C GLU A 43 -41.72 16.61 25.25
N ALA A 44 -40.53 17.21 25.16
CA ALA A 44 -40.30 18.48 24.45
C ALA A 44 -39.95 18.29 22.96
N VAL A 45 -39.83 17.04 22.50
CA VAL A 45 -39.57 16.75 21.09
C VAL A 45 -40.87 16.93 20.32
N ASP A 46 -40.85 17.85 19.36
CA ASP A 46 -41.94 18.02 18.40
C ASP A 46 -42.15 16.69 17.63
N GLN A 47 -43.14 15.92 18.08
CA GLN A 47 -43.51 14.63 17.51
C GLN A 47 -43.96 14.77 16.04
N ALA A 48 -44.47 15.93 15.63
CA ALA A 48 -44.81 16.19 14.23
C ALA A 48 -43.55 16.38 13.38
N LYS A 49 -42.53 17.07 13.91
CA LYS A 49 -41.22 17.18 13.26
C LYS A 49 -40.49 15.84 13.20
N TYR A 50 -40.51 15.06 14.27
CA TYR A 50 -39.88 13.74 14.31
C TYR A 50 -40.59 12.74 13.38
N SER A 51 -41.92 12.73 13.36
CA SER A 51 -42.69 11.89 12.43
C SER A 51 -42.51 12.30 10.97
N ARG A 52 -42.33 13.60 10.66
CA ARG A 52 -41.93 14.05 9.31
C ARG A 52 -40.53 13.57 8.93
N LEU A 53 -39.57 13.62 9.85
CA LEU A 53 -38.21 13.12 9.61
C LEU A 53 -38.23 11.61 9.34
N VAL A 54 -38.94 10.84 10.17
CA VAL A 54 -39.09 9.39 10.01
C VAL A 54 -39.83 9.06 8.71
N ARG A 55 -40.91 9.77 8.37
CA ARG A 55 -41.56 9.61 7.05
C ARG A 55 -40.63 9.95 5.90
N SER A 56 -39.84 11.01 6.00
CA SER A 56 -38.88 11.40 4.95
C SER A 56 -37.86 10.28 4.71
N VAL A 57 -37.29 9.72 5.78
CA VAL A 57 -36.32 8.62 5.71
C VAL A 57 -36.96 7.33 5.19
N LEU A 58 -38.18 6.98 5.61
CA LEU A 58 -38.89 5.77 5.18
C LEU A 58 -39.57 5.90 3.81
N SER A 59 -39.80 7.13 3.33
CA SER A 59 -40.38 7.42 2.00
C SER A 59 -39.34 7.47 0.88
N ARG A 60 -38.05 7.43 1.22
CA ARG A 60 -37.02 7.10 0.25
C ARG A 60 -37.25 5.64 -0.15
N GLY A 61 -37.70 5.43 -1.39
CA GLY A 61 -37.90 4.12 -2.00
C GLY A 61 -36.67 3.23 -1.86
N PRO A 62 -36.78 1.92 -2.18
CA PRO A 62 -35.81 0.91 -1.77
C PRO A 62 -34.39 1.40 -2.06
N ALA A 63 -33.65 1.64 -0.97
CA ALA A 63 -32.27 2.06 -1.05
C ALA A 63 -31.54 1.00 -1.89
N GLN A 64 -31.11 1.39 -3.10
CA GLN A 64 -30.09 0.63 -3.79
C GLN A 64 -28.86 0.71 -2.89
N THR A 65 -28.62 -0.36 -2.13
CA THR A 65 -27.33 -0.60 -1.50
C THR A 65 -26.29 -0.45 -2.61
N PRO A 66 -25.32 0.46 -2.48
CA PRO A 66 -24.32 0.65 -3.52
C PRO A 66 -23.60 -0.67 -3.77
N GLU A 67 -23.67 -1.18 -5.00
CA GLU A 67 -23.05 -2.47 -5.37
C GLU A 67 -21.51 -2.46 -5.27
N SER A 68 -20.91 -1.32 -4.95
CA SER A 68 -19.50 -1.22 -4.57
C SER A 68 -19.22 0.01 -3.72
N LEU A 69 -18.14 -0.06 -2.92
CA LEU A 69 -17.56 1.02 -2.11
C LEU A 69 -17.34 2.32 -2.90
N PHE A 70 -17.14 2.26 -4.23
CA PHE A 70 -16.93 3.44 -5.06
C PHE A 70 -18.21 4.26 -5.30
N LYS A 71 -19.39 3.64 -5.31
CA LYS A 71 -20.68 4.35 -5.46
C LYS A 71 -21.13 5.06 -4.18
N GLU A 72 -20.62 4.64 -3.03
CA GLU A 72 -20.92 5.23 -1.73
C GLU A 72 -20.14 6.55 -1.52
N ASP A 73 -18.91 6.62 -2.04
CA ASP A 73 -18.06 7.84 -2.03
C ASP A 73 -18.67 9.00 -2.85
N ASP A 74 -19.34 8.74 -3.97
CA ASP A 74 -20.01 9.77 -4.79
C ASP A 74 -21.23 10.39 -4.09
N VAL A 75 -21.93 9.62 -3.24
CA VAL A 75 -23.16 10.03 -2.56
C VAL A 75 -22.88 10.81 -1.28
N LEU A 76 -21.78 10.51 -0.59
CA LEU A 76 -21.38 11.17 0.65
C LEU A 76 -20.58 12.46 0.43
N TYR A 77 -19.75 12.52 -0.61
CA TYR A 77 -18.80 13.62 -0.80
C TYR A 77 -18.99 14.40 -2.11
N GLY A 78 -19.96 14.01 -2.93
CA GLY A 78 -20.27 14.63 -4.22
C GLY A 78 -19.30 14.22 -5.34
N PRO A 79 -19.67 14.46 -6.61
CA PRO A 79 -18.81 14.12 -7.74
C PRO A 79 -17.51 14.92 -7.65
N VAL A 80 -16.39 14.28 -7.99
CA VAL A 80 -15.09 14.93 -8.14
C VAL A 80 -15.29 16.23 -8.91
N SER A 81 -15.10 17.37 -8.24
CA SER A 81 -15.09 18.66 -8.91
C SER A 81 -14.02 18.55 -9.97
N LYS A 82 -14.41 18.54 -11.25
CA LYS A 82 -13.49 18.64 -12.38
C LYS A 82 -12.79 19.99 -12.23
N HIS A 83 -11.72 20.01 -11.46
CA HIS A 83 -10.86 21.16 -11.32
C HIS A 83 -10.23 21.41 -12.69
N LYS A 84 -10.80 22.42 -13.37
CA LYS A 84 -10.37 23.04 -14.61
C LYS A 84 -10.29 22.07 -15.81
N ALA A 85 -10.51 22.59 -17.01
CA ALA A 85 -10.20 21.84 -18.22
C ALA A 85 -8.78 21.26 -18.08
N ALA A 86 -8.58 20.01 -18.50
CA ALA A 86 -7.25 19.43 -18.61
C ALA A 86 -6.33 20.50 -19.20
N GLU A 87 -5.40 21.01 -18.40
CA GLU A 87 -4.29 21.76 -18.97
C GLU A 87 -3.74 20.85 -20.07
N PRO A 88 -3.45 21.40 -21.27
CA PRO A 88 -2.93 20.58 -22.36
C PRO A 88 -1.84 19.69 -21.77
N GLU A 89 -1.92 18.37 -21.97
CA GLU A 89 -0.93 17.42 -21.43
C GLU A 89 0.42 18.10 -21.52
N PRO A 90 1.09 18.37 -20.37
CA PRO A 90 2.28 19.21 -20.38
C PRO A 90 3.19 18.60 -21.43
N GLN A 91 3.46 19.37 -22.51
CA GLN A 91 4.17 18.91 -23.71
C GLN A 91 5.25 17.95 -23.25
N ALA A 92 5.17 16.68 -23.67
CA ALA A 92 5.96 15.58 -23.12
C ALA A 92 7.41 16.06 -22.92
N ARG A 93 7.74 16.43 -21.68
CA ARG A 93 9.03 17.07 -21.40
C ARG A 93 10.06 16.00 -21.68
N VAL A 94 11.01 16.32 -22.55
CA VAL A 94 12.21 15.49 -22.74
C VAL A 94 13.23 15.98 -21.71
N PRO A 95 13.94 15.09 -21.00
CA PRO A 95 15.02 15.49 -20.12
C PRO A 95 15.98 16.44 -20.83
N GLN A 96 16.36 17.54 -20.19
CA GLN A 96 17.36 18.44 -20.75
C GLN A 96 18.73 17.76 -20.82
N HIS A 97 19.01 16.86 -19.88
CA HIS A 97 20.25 16.09 -19.83
C HIS A 97 19.98 14.61 -20.10
N CYS A 98 20.09 14.20 -21.36
CA CYS A 98 20.06 12.80 -21.75
C CYS A 98 21.35 12.09 -21.33
N PHE A 99 21.38 11.55 -20.11
CA PHE A 99 22.41 10.61 -19.68
C PHE A 99 21.95 9.18 -20.01
N PRO A 100 22.81 8.30 -20.58
CA PRO A 100 22.42 6.92 -20.85
C PRO A 100 22.29 6.13 -19.53
N ILE A 101 21.38 5.15 -19.50
CA ILE A 101 21.30 4.17 -18.40
C ILE A 101 22.36 3.08 -18.53
N PHE A 102 22.77 2.78 -19.77
CA PHE A 102 23.76 1.76 -20.08
C PHE A 102 25.11 2.41 -20.36
N ASN A 103 26.16 1.78 -19.86
CA ASN A 103 27.54 2.13 -20.06
C ASN A 103 28.17 1.20 -21.10
N GLU A 104 28.44 1.73 -22.30
CA GLU A 104 29.01 0.96 -23.41
C GLU A 104 30.41 0.40 -23.09
N GLU A 105 31.16 1.05 -22.20
CA GLU A 105 32.49 0.62 -21.77
C GLU A 105 32.47 -0.60 -20.84
N ARG A 106 31.29 -0.95 -20.28
CA ARG A 106 31.11 -2.06 -19.31
C ARG A 106 30.54 -3.33 -19.93
N THR A 107 30.85 -3.63 -21.17
CA THR A 107 30.34 -4.79 -21.92
C THR A 107 30.73 -6.18 -21.37
N GLY A 108 31.41 -6.24 -20.22
CA GLY A 108 31.78 -7.49 -19.55
C GLY A 108 30.57 -8.20 -18.93
N LYS A 109 30.43 -9.50 -19.22
CA LYS A 109 29.57 -10.38 -18.42
C LYS A 109 30.08 -10.37 -16.97
N PRO A 110 29.20 -10.44 -15.96
CA PRO A 110 29.61 -10.56 -14.57
C PRO A 110 30.58 -11.73 -14.40
N HIS A 111 31.54 -11.58 -13.49
CA HIS A 111 32.40 -12.70 -13.10
C HIS A 111 31.52 -13.89 -12.70
N THR A 112 31.61 -14.97 -13.48
CA THR A 112 30.86 -16.22 -13.29
C THR A 112 31.55 -17.13 -12.26
N ASP A 113 32.46 -16.57 -11.45
CA ASP A 113 33.09 -17.31 -10.37
C ASP A 113 32.09 -17.37 -9.23
N ALA A 114 31.30 -18.46 -9.20
CA ALA A 114 30.27 -18.75 -8.21
C ALA A 114 30.77 -18.77 -6.75
N SER A 115 32.06 -18.51 -6.51
CA SER A 115 32.70 -18.44 -5.20
C SER A 115 32.82 -17.02 -4.62
N SER A 116 32.47 -15.95 -5.34
CA SER A 116 32.53 -14.61 -4.75
C SER A 116 31.27 -14.31 -3.93
N SER A 117 31.46 -13.89 -2.68
CA SER A 117 30.36 -13.39 -1.86
C SER A 117 29.72 -12.15 -2.51
N PRO A 118 28.39 -11.97 -2.38
CA PRO A 118 27.71 -10.79 -2.90
C PRO A 118 28.32 -9.48 -2.38
N LEU A 119 28.45 -8.49 -3.25
CA LEU A 119 28.87 -7.15 -2.87
C LEU A 119 27.89 -6.53 -1.87
N LYS A 120 28.42 -5.93 -0.81
CA LYS A 120 27.68 -5.18 0.21
C LYS A 120 28.40 -3.89 0.56
N ILE A 121 28.31 -2.90 -0.33
CA ILE A 121 28.97 -1.61 -0.16
C ILE A 121 28.20 -0.80 0.88
N PRO A 122 28.85 -0.29 1.94
CA PRO A 122 28.15 0.49 2.97
C PRO A 122 27.73 1.87 2.46
N LEU A 123 26.49 2.27 2.77
CA LEU A 123 25.99 3.61 2.43
C LEU A 123 26.65 4.68 3.32
N GLN A 124 27.42 5.57 2.71
CA GLN A 124 28.02 6.70 3.42
C GLN A 124 27.03 7.86 3.57
N ARG A 125 27.07 8.54 4.73
CA ARG A 125 26.32 9.79 4.93
C ARG A 125 27.04 10.93 4.22
N ASN A 126 26.48 11.39 3.11
CA ASN A 126 26.93 12.58 2.39
C ASN A 126 25.73 13.52 2.11
N SER A 127 25.97 14.71 1.54
CA SER A 127 24.90 15.64 1.18
C SER A 127 24.14 15.26 -0.09
N ILE A 128 24.53 14.16 -0.74
CA ILE A 128 23.98 13.71 -2.01
C ILE A 128 22.58 13.13 -1.75
N PRO A 129 21.55 13.54 -2.50
CA PRO A 129 20.19 13.07 -2.28
C PRO A 129 20.03 11.58 -2.62
N SER A 130 19.22 10.87 -1.83
CA SER A 130 18.87 9.48 -2.12
C SER A 130 17.78 9.37 -3.18
N VAL A 131 17.75 8.25 -3.92
CA VAL A 131 16.68 7.92 -4.88
C VAL A 131 15.30 8.10 -4.25
N THR A 132 15.06 7.52 -3.07
CA THR A 132 13.78 7.63 -2.36
C THR A 132 13.43 9.08 -2.02
N ARG A 133 14.40 9.90 -1.60
CA ARG A 133 14.19 11.33 -1.30
C ARG A 133 13.79 12.11 -2.55
N ILE A 134 14.45 11.85 -3.67
CA ILE A 134 14.16 12.49 -4.95
C ILE A 134 12.72 12.17 -5.37
N LEU A 135 12.34 10.89 -5.38
CA LEU A 135 11.00 10.46 -5.75
C LEU A 135 9.93 11.07 -4.84
N GLN A 136 10.15 11.03 -3.52
CA GLN A 136 9.19 11.57 -2.55
C GLN A 136 8.98 13.09 -2.71
N GLN A 137 10.03 13.88 -2.93
CA GLN A 137 9.92 15.34 -3.08
C GLN A 137 9.44 15.79 -4.46
N THR A 138 9.39 14.88 -5.43
CA THR A 138 8.91 15.14 -6.80
C THR A 138 7.64 14.37 -7.13
N MET A 139 6.93 13.88 -6.10
CA MET A 139 5.69 13.17 -6.29
C MET A 139 4.68 14.03 -7.06
N PRO A 140 4.03 13.50 -8.13
CA PRO A 140 3.00 14.23 -8.86
C PRO A 140 1.87 14.71 -7.94
N PRO A 141 1.30 15.91 -8.18
CA PRO A 141 0.26 16.48 -7.32
C PRO A 141 -0.96 15.56 -7.14
N GLU A 142 -1.37 14.87 -8.21
CA GLU A 142 -2.47 13.90 -8.16
C GLU A 142 -2.18 12.73 -7.22
N GLN A 143 -0.96 12.16 -7.28
CA GLN A 143 -0.56 11.07 -6.40
C GLN A 143 -0.47 11.54 -4.95
N SER A 144 0.08 12.74 -4.71
CA SER A 144 0.12 13.34 -3.37
C SER A 144 -1.28 13.54 -2.79
N PHE A 145 -2.23 13.99 -3.61
CA PHE A 145 -3.63 14.18 -3.21
C PHE A 145 -4.28 12.87 -2.76
N PHE A 146 -4.13 11.79 -3.54
CA PHE A 146 -4.69 10.49 -3.18
C PHE A 146 -4.06 9.89 -1.92
N LEU A 147 -2.75 10.09 -1.70
CA LEU A 147 -2.08 9.64 -0.48
C LEU A 147 -2.55 10.40 0.76
N GLU A 148 -2.68 11.72 0.68
CA GLU A 148 -3.16 12.51 1.83
C GLU A 148 -4.62 12.16 2.15
N ARG A 149 -5.48 12.01 1.13
CA ARG A 149 -6.87 11.57 1.34
C ARG A 149 -6.98 10.18 1.97
N TRP A 150 -6.11 9.24 1.58
CA TRP A 150 -6.05 7.92 2.21
C TRP A 150 -5.58 8.02 3.66
N LYS A 151 -4.58 8.85 3.94
CA LYS A 151 -4.08 9.10 5.29
C LYS A 151 -5.15 9.71 6.20
N GLU A 152 -5.87 10.73 5.74
CA GLU A 152 -7.00 11.32 6.48
C GLU A 152 -8.06 10.27 6.82
N ARG A 153 -8.39 9.39 5.87
CA ARG A 153 -9.33 8.29 6.10
C ARG A 153 -8.85 7.32 7.18
N MET A 154 -7.58 6.92 7.12
CA MET A 154 -7.01 5.98 8.10
C MET A 154 -6.89 6.61 9.49
N VAL A 155 -6.56 7.90 9.59
CA VAL A 155 -6.54 8.63 10.86
C VAL A 155 -7.96 8.75 11.44
N LEU A 156 -8.98 8.97 10.61
CA LEU A 156 -10.37 9.01 11.07
C LEU A 156 -10.86 7.64 11.56
N GLU A 157 -10.41 6.55 10.92
CA GLU A 157 -10.79 5.18 11.28
C GLU A 157 -10.06 4.64 12.53
N LEU A 158 -8.75 4.86 12.62
CA LEU A 158 -7.87 4.26 13.64
C LEU A 158 -7.51 5.23 14.78
N GLY A 159 -7.75 6.52 14.61
CA GLY A 159 -7.16 7.58 15.44
C GLY A 159 -5.69 7.85 15.08
N GLU A 160 -5.13 8.95 15.59
CA GLU A 160 -3.73 9.32 15.32
C GLU A 160 -2.73 8.27 15.84
N ASP A 161 -2.92 7.79 17.07
CA ASP A 161 -2.08 6.75 17.68
C ASP A 161 -2.19 5.42 16.93
N GLY A 162 -3.41 5.01 16.57
CA GLY A 162 -3.64 3.77 15.82
C GLY A 162 -3.03 3.84 14.41
N PHE A 163 -3.10 4.99 13.74
CA PHE A 163 -2.43 5.21 12.46
C PHE A 163 -0.89 5.19 12.59
N ALA A 164 -0.34 5.76 13.67
CA ALA A 164 1.09 5.71 13.96
C ALA A 164 1.58 4.27 14.22
N GLU A 165 0.82 3.48 15.00
CA GLU A 165 1.09 2.06 15.23
C GLU A 165 1.02 1.25 13.93
N TYR A 166 -0.05 1.44 13.15
CA TYR A 166 -0.20 0.80 11.83
C TYR A 166 1.00 1.08 10.93
N THR A 167 1.39 2.35 10.81
CA THR A 167 2.51 2.79 9.98
C THR A 167 3.83 2.16 10.47
N SER A 168 4.06 2.16 11.78
CA SER A 168 5.23 1.52 12.41
C SER A 168 5.31 0.01 12.09
N ASN A 169 4.18 -0.68 12.19
CA ASN A 169 4.09 -2.11 11.90
C ASN A 169 4.35 -2.43 10.42
N VAL A 170 3.83 -1.61 9.49
CA VAL A 170 4.12 -1.76 8.05
C VAL A 170 5.62 -1.63 7.77
N PHE A 171 6.30 -0.62 8.35
CA PHE A 171 7.74 -0.46 8.21
C PHE A 171 8.53 -1.62 8.84
N LEU A 172 8.13 -2.07 10.02
CA LEU A 172 8.77 -3.18 10.71
C LEU A 172 8.68 -4.48 9.89
N GLN A 173 7.50 -4.79 9.35
CA GLN A 173 7.29 -5.96 8.49
C GLN A 173 8.15 -5.89 7.22
N GLY A 174 8.20 -4.73 6.56
CA GLY A 174 9.07 -4.52 5.40
C GLY A 174 10.53 -4.78 5.75
N LYS A 175 11.03 -4.21 6.86
CA LYS A 175 12.41 -4.41 7.30
C LYS A 175 12.72 -5.87 7.64
N GLN A 176 11.81 -6.56 8.32
CA GLN A 176 11.97 -8.00 8.63
C GLN A 176 12.00 -8.85 7.37
N PHE A 177 11.14 -8.54 6.39
CA PHE A 177 11.12 -9.20 5.10
C PHE A 177 12.44 -9.05 4.33
N HIS A 178 12.99 -7.83 4.24
CA HIS A 178 14.31 -7.61 3.61
C HIS A 178 15.43 -8.31 4.35
N LYS A 179 15.43 -8.30 5.70
CA LYS A 179 16.44 -9.02 6.49
C LYS A 179 16.39 -10.53 6.24
N ALA A 180 15.20 -11.12 6.14
CA ALA A 180 15.04 -12.52 5.81
C ALA A 180 15.53 -12.83 4.39
N LEU A 181 15.20 -11.99 3.41
CA LEU A 181 15.70 -12.10 2.03
C LEU A 181 17.24 -12.03 1.96
N GLU A 182 17.85 -11.09 2.68
CA GLU A 182 19.30 -10.98 2.75
C GLU A 182 19.94 -12.27 3.29
N SER A 183 19.34 -12.85 4.34
CA SER A 183 19.79 -14.12 4.93
C SER A 183 19.62 -15.32 3.98
N ILE A 184 18.54 -15.34 3.20
CA ILE A 184 18.24 -16.41 2.24
C ILE A 184 19.17 -16.35 1.02
N LEU A 185 19.46 -15.15 0.54
CA LEU A 185 20.25 -14.92 -0.69
C LEU A 185 21.76 -14.83 -0.44
N SER A 186 22.19 -14.70 0.83
CA SER A 186 23.61 -14.74 1.18
C SER A 186 24.15 -16.17 1.14
N PRO A 187 25.41 -16.39 0.70
CA PRO A 187 26.03 -17.71 0.76
C PRO A 187 26.02 -18.23 2.20
N GLN A 188 25.39 -19.38 2.44
CA GLN A 188 25.39 -20.04 3.74
C GLN A 188 26.75 -20.71 3.99
N GLU A 189 27.77 -19.91 4.32
CA GLU A 189 28.95 -20.45 5.01
C GLU A 189 28.58 -20.60 6.49
N ASN A 190 28.18 -21.81 6.88
CA ASN A 190 28.12 -22.30 8.28
C ASN A 190 26.83 -22.05 9.11
N LEU A 191 25.64 -22.06 8.50
CA LEU A 191 24.41 -22.24 9.29
C LEU A 191 24.08 -23.73 9.45
N THR A 192 24.87 -24.41 10.30
CA THR A 192 24.47 -25.69 10.93
C THR A 192 23.33 -25.41 11.90
N GLY A 193 22.12 -25.40 11.38
CA GLY A 193 20.91 -25.08 12.13
C GLY A 193 20.02 -24.28 11.21
N GLY A 194 19.01 -24.94 10.65
CA GLY A 194 17.95 -24.25 9.95
C GLY A 194 17.37 -23.24 10.91
N GLU A 195 17.74 -21.97 10.76
CA GLU A 195 16.95 -20.89 11.31
C GLU A 195 15.61 -21.05 10.62
N GLU A 196 14.64 -21.62 11.34
CA GLU A 196 13.24 -21.56 10.98
C GLU A 196 12.93 -20.08 10.87
N HIS A 197 13.10 -19.52 9.68
CA HIS A 197 12.67 -18.17 9.39
C HIS A 197 11.20 -18.17 9.76
N PRO A 198 10.76 -17.28 10.68
CA PRO A 198 9.38 -17.27 11.13
C PRO A 198 8.52 -17.25 9.87
N GLN A 199 7.67 -18.28 9.74
CA GLN A 199 6.88 -18.56 8.55
C GLN A 199 5.94 -17.38 8.31
N CYS A 200 6.49 -16.37 7.63
CA CYS A 200 5.87 -15.10 7.37
C CYS A 200 5.27 -15.23 5.98
N GLY A 201 3.99 -14.89 5.82
CA GLY A 201 3.30 -15.05 4.55
C GLY A 201 4.01 -14.36 3.38
N TYR A 202 4.78 -13.29 3.64
CA TYR A 202 5.61 -12.67 2.59
C TYR A 202 6.70 -13.60 2.04
N ILE A 203 7.34 -14.42 2.89
CA ILE A 203 8.36 -15.38 2.44
C ILE A 203 7.72 -16.53 1.67
N GLU A 204 6.59 -17.06 2.16
CA GLU A 204 5.79 -18.05 1.43
C GLU A 204 5.38 -17.54 0.05
N SER A 205 4.91 -16.28 0.00
CA SER A 205 4.48 -15.60 -1.21
C SER A 205 5.54 -15.54 -2.31
N ILE A 206 6.84 -15.47 -1.97
CA ILE A 206 7.93 -15.34 -2.96
C ILE A 206 8.66 -16.66 -3.25
N GLN A 207 8.31 -17.78 -2.61
CA GLN A 207 9.08 -19.02 -2.74
C GLN A 207 9.26 -19.47 -4.20
N HIS A 208 8.21 -19.37 -5.03
CA HIS A 208 8.29 -19.73 -6.45
C HIS A 208 9.25 -18.84 -7.23
N ILE A 209 9.37 -17.55 -6.86
CA ILE A 209 10.30 -16.61 -7.51
C ILE A 209 11.74 -16.88 -7.06
N LEU A 210 11.95 -17.19 -5.77
CA LEU A 210 13.28 -17.52 -5.26
C LEU A 210 13.91 -18.73 -5.97
N THR A 211 13.11 -19.70 -6.42
CA THR A 211 13.62 -20.83 -7.22
C THR A 211 14.13 -20.45 -8.61
N GLU A 212 13.78 -19.26 -9.09
CA GLU A 212 14.20 -18.72 -10.40
C GLU A 212 15.33 -17.69 -10.28
N ILE A 213 15.84 -17.45 -9.07
CA ILE A 213 16.94 -16.53 -8.79
C ILE A 213 18.26 -17.30 -8.60
N SER A 214 19.30 -16.83 -9.26
CA SER A 214 20.67 -17.37 -9.17
C SER A 214 21.70 -16.25 -9.29
N GLY A 215 22.99 -16.57 -9.09
CA GLY A 215 24.09 -15.64 -9.41
C GLY A 215 23.98 -14.29 -8.71
N VAL A 216 23.75 -14.28 -7.39
CA VAL A 216 23.63 -13.06 -6.59
C VAL A 216 24.96 -12.30 -6.60
N GLN A 217 24.96 -11.10 -7.18
CA GLN A 217 26.14 -10.25 -7.34
C GLN A 217 26.24 -9.18 -6.24
N ALA A 218 25.10 -8.70 -5.73
CA ALA A 218 25.05 -7.69 -4.67
C ALA A 218 23.78 -7.83 -3.81
N LEU A 219 23.89 -7.50 -2.51
CA LEU A 219 22.79 -7.48 -1.55
C LEU A 219 22.92 -6.27 -0.62
N GLU A 220 21.83 -5.51 -0.46
CA GLU A 220 21.76 -4.32 0.42
C GLU A 220 23.00 -3.42 0.24
N SER A 221 23.30 -3.10 -1.03
CA SER A 221 24.56 -2.49 -1.44
C SER A 221 24.34 -1.04 -1.89
N ALA A 222 25.23 -0.15 -1.43
CA ALA A 222 25.17 1.26 -1.79
C ALA A 222 25.58 1.49 -3.24
N VAL A 223 24.88 2.40 -3.91
CA VAL A 223 25.17 2.82 -5.27
C VAL A 223 25.26 4.34 -5.34
N GLN A 224 26.14 4.84 -6.19
CA GLN A 224 26.29 6.26 -6.44
C GLN A 224 26.45 6.53 -7.93
N HIS A 225 25.60 7.41 -8.47
CA HIS A 225 25.81 7.94 -9.80
C HIS A 225 26.60 9.24 -9.73
N GLU A 226 27.91 9.21 -10.00
CA GLU A 226 28.78 10.38 -9.81
C GLU A 226 28.38 11.59 -10.68
N ALA A 227 28.12 11.37 -11.98
CA ALA A 227 27.76 12.45 -12.90
C ALA A 227 26.40 13.09 -12.58
N LEU A 228 25.37 12.27 -12.29
CA LEU A 228 24.02 12.71 -11.96
C LEU A 228 23.81 13.07 -10.48
N LYS A 229 24.81 12.81 -9.62
CA LYS A 229 24.84 13.19 -8.21
C LYS A 229 23.62 12.72 -7.41
N TYR A 230 23.33 11.43 -7.44
CA TYR A 230 22.39 10.79 -6.51
C TYR A 230 22.97 9.49 -5.95
N VAL A 231 22.46 9.07 -4.80
CA VAL A 231 22.85 7.81 -4.13
C VAL A 231 21.65 6.91 -3.86
N GLY A 232 21.90 5.64 -3.60
CA GLY A 232 20.87 4.67 -3.29
C GLY A 232 21.41 3.50 -2.48
N LEU A 233 20.48 2.71 -1.94
CA LEU A 233 20.74 1.38 -1.42
C LEU A 233 19.82 0.46 -2.22
N LEU A 234 20.40 -0.41 -3.05
CA LEU A 234 19.61 -1.40 -3.79
C LEU A 234 19.40 -2.65 -2.93
N ASP A 235 18.28 -3.34 -3.12
CA ASP A 235 17.99 -4.54 -2.33
C ASP A 235 18.86 -5.71 -2.79
N CYS A 236 18.85 -5.98 -4.11
CA CYS A 236 19.55 -7.13 -4.68
C CYS A 236 19.93 -6.90 -6.15
N VAL A 237 21.08 -7.44 -6.56
CA VAL A 237 21.42 -7.70 -7.96
C VAL A 237 21.66 -9.21 -8.11
N ALA A 238 20.86 -9.86 -8.95
CA ALA A 238 20.95 -11.29 -9.20
C ALA A 238 20.39 -11.64 -10.58
N GLU A 239 20.66 -12.86 -11.04
CA GLU A 239 20.04 -13.40 -12.24
C GLU A 239 18.63 -13.90 -11.92
N TYR A 240 17.64 -13.39 -12.65
CA TYR A 240 16.29 -13.94 -12.66
C TYR A 240 16.03 -14.57 -14.01
N ARG A 241 15.77 -15.89 -14.04
CA ARG A 241 15.61 -16.67 -15.29
C ARG A 241 16.78 -16.45 -16.26
N GLY A 242 18.01 -16.42 -15.73
CA GLY A 242 19.25 -16.25 -16.49
C GLY A 242 19.54 -14.83 -16.99
N LYS A 243 18.76 -13.82 -16.56
CA LYS A 243 19.02 -12.40 -16.88
C LYS A 243 19.40 -11.63 -15.62
N LEU A 244 20.56 -10.99 -15.64
CA LEU A 244 21.00 -10.16 -14.52
C LEU A 244 20.09 -8.93 -14.35
N CYS A 245 19.50 -8.80 -13.17
CA CYS A 245 18.52 -7.77 -12.83
C CYS A 245 18.89 -7.03 -11.55
N VAL A 246 18.54 -5.75 -11.49
CA VAL A 246 18.29 -5.09 -10.19
C VAL A 246 16.91 -5.55 -9.72
N ILE A 247 16.86 -6.17 -8.55
CA ILE A 247 15.62 -6.70 -7.96
C ILE A 247 15.22 -5.81 -6.79
N ASP A 248 13.99 -5.29 -6.85
CA ASP A 248 13.37 -4.46 -5.81
C ASP A 248 12.21 -5.24 -5.17
N TRP A 249 12.39 -5.61 -3.91
CA TRP A 249 11.44 -6.43 -3.15
C TRP A 249 10.44 -5.52 -2.44
N LYS A 250 9.15 -5.86 -2.50
CA LYS A 250 8.08 -5.05 -1.90
C LYS A 250 7.05 -5.91 -1.18
N THR A 251 6.68 -5.49 0.03
CA THR A 251 5.52 -6.03 0.73
C THR A 251 4.26 -5.28 0.31
N SER A 252 3.13 -5.98 0.25
CA SER A 252 1.83 -5.35 0.05
C SER A 252 0.69 -6.13 0.70
N GLU A 253 -0.31 -5.41 1.21
CA GLU A 253 -1.57 -6.01 1.64
C GLU A 253 -2.61 -6.07 0.51
N LYS A 254 -2.41 -5.30 -0.58
CA LYS A 254 -3.32 -5.26 -1.73
C LYS A 254 -2.64 -5.85 -2.96
N PRO A 255 -3.34 -6.69 -3.76
CA PRO A 255 -2.79 -7.22 -5.01
C PRO A 255 -2.33 -6.11 -5.97
N LYS A 256 -1.14 -6.28 -6.55
CA LYS A 256 -0.57 -5.39 -7.57
C LYS A 256 -0.23 -6.18 -8.84
N PRO A 257 -1.23 -6.62 -9.62
CA PRO A 257 -1.02 -7.53 -10.73
C PRO A 257 -0.37 -6.91 -11.96
N LEU A 258 -0.34 -5.57 -12.07
CA LEU A 258 0.28 -4.86 -13.19
C LEU A 258 1.36 -3.91 -12.67
N ILE A 259 2.43 -3.70 -13.46
CA ILE A 259 3.52 -2.80 -13.11
C ILE A 259 3.04 -1.36 -12.78
N ARG A 260 1.97 -0.88 -13.41
CA ARG A 260 1.40 0.44 -13.08
C ARG A 260 0.84 0.53 -11.66
N ASN A 261 0.49 -0.59 -11.02
CA ASN A 261 0.02 -0.63 -9.63
C ASN A 261 1.15 -0.44 -8.61
N THR A 262 2.42 -0.44 -9.07
CA THR A 262 3.60 -0.23 -8.22
C THR A 262 4.08 1.23 -8.21
N TYR A 263 3.36 2.15 -8.86
CA TYR A 263 3.63 3.59 -8.82
C TYR A 263 5.07 3.94 -9.23
N ASP A 264 5.87 4.50 -8.31
CA ASP A 264 7.25 4.93 -8.56
C ASP A 264 8.29 3.78 -8.45
N ASN A 265 7.89 2.55 -8.10
CA ASN A 265 8.85 1.42 -8.01
C ASN A 265 9.66 1.20 -9.30
N PRO A 266 9.09 1.30 -10.52
CA PRO A 266 9.88 1.19 -11.74
C PRO A 266 10.93 2.31 -11.87
N LEU A 267 10.65 3.52 -11.37
CA LEU A 267 11.61 4.63 -11.35
C LEU A 267 12.75 4.35 -10.37
N GLN A 268 12.43 3.78 -9.21
CA GLN A 268 13.41 3.38 -8.21
C GLN A 268 14.37 2.32 -8.76
N VAL A 269 13.86 1.29 -9.43
CA VAL A 269 14.66 0.23 -10.07
C VAL A 269 15.63 0.80 -11.10
N VAL A 270 15.14 1.59 -12.06
CA VAL A 270 16.01 2.14 -13.11
C VAL A 270 17.01 3.17 -12.58
N ALA A 271 16.66 3.90 -11.51
CA ALA A 271 17.60 4.77 -10.81
C ALA A 271 18.75 3.98 -10.21
N TYR A 272 18.47 2.85 -9.53
CA TYR A 272 19.53 1.98 -9.04
C TYR A 272 20.34 1.35 -10.18
N MET A 273 19.70 0.89 -11.26
CA MET A 273 20.39 0.34 -12.43
C MET A 273 21.37 1.36 -13.05
N GLY A 274 20.90 2.58 -13.33
CA GLY A 274 21.75 3.63 -13.89
C GLY A 274 22.90 3.99 -12.95
N ALA A 275 22.68 3.99 -11.63
CA ALA A 275 23.77 4.17 -10.67
C ALA A 275 24.77 3.01 -10.73
N VAL A 276 24.33 1.75 -10.64
CA VAL A 276 25.22 0.57 -10.74
C VAL A 276 26.08 0.63 -12.01
N ASN A 277 25.48 0.92 -13.15
CA ASN A 277 26.17 0.93 -14.45
C ASN A 277 27.21 2.06 -14.60
N HIS A 278 27.15 3.08 -13.74
CA HIS A 278 28.06 4.23 -13.75
C HIS A 278 28.88 4.38 -12.46
N ASP A 279 28.76 3.43 -11.52
CA ASP A 279 29.49 3.43 -10.25
C ASP A 279 30.74 2.54 -10.35
N ALA A 280 31.93 3.12 -10.15
CA ALA A 280 33.22 2.43 -10.32
C ALA A 280 33.43 1.24 -9.37
N HIS A 281 32.65 1.13 -8.28
CA HIS A 281 32.73 0.00 -7.36
C HIS A 281 32.11 -1.29 -7.93
N TYR A 282 31.31 -1.19 -9.01
CA TYR A 282 30.67 -2.32 -9.66
C TYR A 282 31.40 -2.64 -10.98
N SER A 283 31.94 -3.85 -11.09
CA SER A 283 32.70 -4.30 -12.28
C SER A 283 31.84 -4.85 -13.42
N PHE A 284 30.52 -4.89 -13.22
CA PHE A 284 29.54 -5.42 -14.17
C PHE A 284 28.51 -4.35 -14.55
N GLN A 285 27.72 -4.66 -15.58
CA GLN A 285 26.56 -3.89 -16.01
C GLN A 285 25.28 -4.73 -15.86
N VAL A 286 24.19 -4.07 -15.46
CA VAL A 286 22.85 -4.64 -15.37
C VAL A 286 21.95 -4.04 -16.44
N GLN A 287 21.22 -4.89 -17.17
CA GLN A 287 20.38 -4.46 -18.29
C GLN A 287 18.88 -4.58 -18.00
N CYS A 288 18.50 -5.37 -17.01
CA CYS A 288 17.10 -5.65 -16.67
C CYS A 288 16.77 -5.21 -15.24
N GLY A 289 15.48 -5.02 -14.98
CA GLY A 289 14.93 -4.75 -13.67
C GLY A 289 13.87 -5.78 -13.29
N LEU A 290 13.63 -5.98 -12.01
CA LEU A 290 12.56 -6.83 -11.50
C LEU A 290 11.96 -6.21 -10.25
N ILE A 291 10.65 -6.03 -10.21
CA ILE A 291 9.93 -5.67 -8.98
C ILE A 291 9.15 -6.88 -8.53
N VAL A 292 9.38 -7.35 -7.31
CA VAL A 292 8.65 -8.49 -6.74
C VAL A 292 7.73 -8.00 -5.64
N VAL A 293 6.42 -8.14 -5.84
CA VAL A 293 5.41 -7.76 -4.84
C VAL A 293 4.95 -9.01 -4.09
N ALA A 294 5.38 -9.14 -2.84
CA ALA A 294 5.03 -10.18 -1.88
C ALA A 294 3.78 -9.82 -1.07
N TYR A 295 2.96 -10.81 -0.74
CA TYR A 295 1.70 -10.63 -0.01
C TYR A 295 1.71 -11.30 1.36
N LYS A 296 1.08 -10.63 2.33
CA LYS A 296 1.09 -11.01 3.74
C LYS A 296 0.35 -12.32 4.01
N ASP A 297 -0.60 -12.67 3.16
CA ASP A 297 -1.47 -13.84 3.28
C ASP A 297 -0.84 -15.13 2.69
N GLY A 298 0.38 -15.06 2.16
CA GLY A 298 1.03 -16.21 1.51
C GLY A 298 0.60 -16.43 0.06
N SER A 299 -0.33 -15.63 -0.48
CA SER A 299 -0.73 -15.74 -1.88
C SER A 299 0.47 -15.48 -2.82
N PRO A 300 0.53 -16.11 -4.01
CA PRO A 300 1.69 -15.98 -4.89
C PRO A 300 2.02 -14.53 -5.27
N ALA A 301 3.28 -14.15 -5.01
CA ALA A 301 3.85 -12.87 -5.38
C ALA A 301 3.76 -12.60 -6.88
N HIS A 302 3.69 -11.31 -7.24
CA HIS A 302 3.72 -10.88 -8.63
C HIS A 302 5.12 -10.36 -9.01
N PRO A 303 5.83 -11.02 -9.95
CA PRO A 303 7.04 -10.49 -10.54
C PRO A 303 6.72 -9.56 -11.72
N HIS A 304 7.18 -8.31 -11.65
CA HIS A 304 7.12 -7.34 -12.75
C HIS A 304 8.51 -7.21 -13.38
N PHE A 305 8.78 -8.04 -14.38
CA PHE A 305 10.04 -8.00 -15.12
C PHE A 305 10.10 -6.78 -16.06
N MET A 306 11.24 -6.12 -16.08
CA MET A 306 11.52 -4.95 -16.92
C MET A 306 12.72 -5.25 -17.80
N ASP A 307 12.48 -5.39 -19.11
CA ASP A 307 13.55 -5.56 -20.09
C ASP A 307 14.28 -4.22 -20.37
N GLU A 308 15.30 -4.29 -21.23
CA GLU A 308 16.14 -3.15 -21.61
C GLU A 308 15.34 -1.96 -22.14
N GLU A 309 14.34 -2.23 -23.00
CA GLU A 309 13.51 -1.20 -23.62
C GLU A 309 12.61 -0.53 -22.57
N LEU A 310 11.96 -1.33 -21.70
CA LEU A 310 11.10 -0.80 -20.65
C LEU A 310 11.91 -0.02 -19.60
N CYS A 311 13.09 -0.50 -19.24
CA CYS A 311 14.03 0.20 -18.37
C CYS A 311 14.42 1.56 -18.98
N SER A 312 14.73 1.63 -20.27
CA SER A 312 15.05 2.89 -20.95
C SER A 312 13.89 3.89 -20.93
N LYS A 313 12.65 3.41 -21.10
CA LYS A 313 11.45 4.27 -21.01
C LYS A 313 11.26 4.84 -19.61
N TYR A 314 11.44 4.04 -18.56
CA TYR A 314 11.34 4.52 -17.18
C TYR A 314 12.54 5.38 -16.78
N TRP A 315 13.73 5.14 -17.35
CA TRP A 315 14.91 5.95 -17.11
C TRP A 315 14.72 7.39 -17.57
N ALA A 316 14.13 7.60 -18.76
CA ALA A 316 13.77 8.94 -19.22
C ALA A 316 12.84 9.66 -18.23
N LYS A 317 11.87 8.94 -17.65
CA LYS A 317 10.97 9.47 -16.60
C LYS A 317 11.71 9.77 -15.30
N TRP A 318 12.66 8.92 -14.91
CA TRP A 318 13.51 9.15 -13.74
C TRP A 318 14.35 10.43 -13.90
N LEU A 319 14.97 10.64 -15.07
CA LEU A 319 15.74 11.85 -15.35
C LEU A 319 14.88 13.12 -15.21
N LEU A 320 13.62 13.10 -15.68
CA LEU A 320 12.69 14.21 -15.46
C LEU A 320 12.44 14.48 -13.97
N ARG A 321 12.26 13.43 -13.16
CA ARG A 321 12.08 13.56 -11.71
C ARG A 321 13.34 14.11 -11.03
N LEU A 322 14.52 13.69 -11.49
CA LEU A 322 15.80 14.20 -10.99
C LEU A 322 16.03 15.68 -11.34
N GLU A 323 15.68 16.08 -12.56
CA GLU A 323 15.71 17.49 -12.99
C GLU A 323 14.74 18.35 -12.16
N GLU A 324 13.49 17.90 -12.00
CA GLU A 324 12.50 18.58 -11.16
C GLU A 324 12.99 18.75 -9.72
N TYR A 325 13.61 17.70 -9.15
CA TYR A 325 14.20 17.79 -7.81
C TYR A 325 15.29 18.85 -7.76
N THR A 326 16.18 18.87 -8.75
CA THR A 326 17.29 19.81 -8.83
C THR A 326 16.79 21.25 -8.96
N GLU A 327 15.75 21.49 -9.77
CA GLU A 327 15.07 22.78 -9.89
C GLU A 327 14.44 23.22 -8.55
N LYS A 328 13.74 22.32 -7.87
CA LYS A 328 13.16 22.58 -6.54
C LYS A 328 14.22 22.96 -5.51
N GLN A 329 15.35 22.24 -5.46
CA GLN A 329 16.44 22.57 -4.54
C GLN A 329 17.08 23.93 -4.85
N LYS A 330 17.27 24.27 -6.13
CA LYS A 330 17.78 25.59 -6.53
C LYS A 330 16.86 26.72 -6.06
N ASN A 331 15.55 26.56 -6.25
CA ASN A 331 14.55 27.54 -5.82
C ASN A 331 14.49 27.71 -4.30
N LEU A 332 14.71 26.63 -3.53
CA LEU A 332 14.79 26.69 -2.06
C LEU A 332 16.08 27.36 -1.55
N SER A 333 17.16 27.30 -2.33
CA SER A 333 18.47 27.90 -1.98
C SER A 333 18.66 29.34 -2.47
N ALA A 334 17.77 29.84 -3.32
CA ALA A 334 17.83 31.23 -3.79
C ALA A 334 17.43 32.17 -2.64
N PRO A 335 18.21 33.23 -2.34
CA PRO A 335 17.81 34.21 -1.34
C PRO A 335 16.49 34.86 -1.76
N GLU A 336 15.54 35.01 -0.83
CA GLU A 336 14.31 35.76 -1.10
C GLU A 336 14.67 37.14 -1.65
N PRO A 337 14.01 37.61 -2.72
CA PRO A 337 14.25 38.94 -3.25
C PRO A 337 13.93 39.98 -2.16
N ALA A 338 14.92 40.83 -1.88
CA ALA A 338 14.91 41.87 -0.85
C ALA A 338 13.89 42.99 -1.10
#